data_AF-A0A849ZCV4-F1
#
_entry.id   AF-A0A849ZCV4-F1
#
_cell.length_a   1.000
_cell.length_b   1.000
_cell.length_c   1.000
_cell.angle_alpha   90.00
_cell.angle_beta   90.00
_cell.angle_gamma   90.00
#
_symmetry.space_group_name_H-M   'P 1'
#
loop_
_entity.id
_entity.type
_entity.pdbx_description
1 polymer ?
#
loop_
_entity_poly.entity_id
_entity_poly.type
_entity_poly.pdbx_seq_one_letter_code
_entity_poly.pdbx_strand_id
1 'polypeptide(L)'
;MSPPCAISIDFGQTLASLDPSLLARRLRGRGLDVKEAAIETALPKAWAVYDEIVRSGAAGHPWRELMGSLLEGAGVPEAYRGPTVEWLWSEQPRKNLWRRPVPGMFRICVDLERA
;
A
#
# COMPACT_ATOMS: atom_id res chain seq x y z
N MET A 1 -20.65 28.81 -12.33
CA MET A 1 -19.36 28.51 -11.65
C MET A 1 -18.27 28.52 -12.69
N SER A 2 -17.12 29.14 -12.41
CA SER A 2 -15.95 29.06 -13.29
C SER A 2 -15.31 27.66 -13.18
N PRO A 3 -14.72 27.13 -14.26
CA PRO A 3 -14.03 25.84 -14.22
C PRO A 3 -12.80 25.91 -13.30
N PRO A 4 -12.41 24.79 -12.66
CA PRO A 4 -11.19 24.73 -11.87
C PRO A 4 -9.97 24.96 -12.77
N CYS A 5 -9.01 25.76 -12.31
CA CYS A 5 -7.77 26.05 -13.04
C CYS A 5 -6.60 25.13 -12.67
N ALA A 6 -6.76 24.29 -11.65
CA ALA A 6 -5.76 23.32 -11.21
C ALA A 6 -6.44 22.12 -10.53
N ILE A 7 -5.88 20.93 -10.72
CA ILE A 7 -6.29 19.68 -10.06
C ILE A 7 -5.04 19.03 -9.47
N SER A 8 -5.04 18.78 -8.16
CA SER A 8 -4.05 17.94 -7.50
C SER A 8 -4.60 16.53 -7.32
N ILE A 9 -3.75 15.53 -7.54
CA ILE A 9 -4.12 14.12 -7.39
C ILE A 9 -3.11 13.48 -6.44
N ASP A 10 -3.60 12.85 -5.38
CA ASP A 10 -2.75 12.05 -4.51
C ASP A 10 -2.22 10.81 -5.24
N PHE A 11 -1.09 10.27 -4.81
CA PHE A 11 -0.50 9.11 -5.46
C PHE A 11 -1.04 7.78 -4.90
N GLY A 12 -0.99 7.60 -3.58
CA GLY A 12 -1.26 6.32 -2.93
C GLY A 12 -2.75 6.03 -2.85
N GLN A 13 -3.17 4.84 -3.29
CA GLN A 13 -4.58 4.42 -3.34
C GLN A 13 -5.49 5.32 -4.20
N THR A 14 -4.92 6.28 -4.91
CA THR A 14 -5.61 7.10 -5.90
C THR A 14 -5.07 6.78 -7.29
N LEU A 15 -3.80 7.07 -7.58
CA LEU A 15 -3.17 6.72 -8.86
C LEU A 15 -2.66 5.28 -8.88
N ALA A 16 -2.03 4.86 -7.78
CA ALA A 16 -1.43 3.54 -7.65
C ALA A 16 -1.87 2.89 -6.35
N SER A 17 -2.28 1.63 -6.45
CA SER A 17 -2.51 0.73 -5.33
C SER A 17 -1.23 -0.04 -4.97
N LEU A 18 -1.22 -0.64 -3.77
CA LEU A 18 -0.18 -1.58 -3.37
C LEU A 18 -0.10 -2.71 -4.40
N ASP A 19 1.11 -3.07 -4.81
CA ASP A 19 1.40 -4.16 -5.75
C ASP A 19 1.70 -5.47 -5.00
N PRO A 20 0.76 -6.44 -4.96
CA PRO A 20 0.93 -7.69 -4.20
C PRO A 20 2.00 -8.59 -4.81
N SER A 21 2.13 -8.61 -6.14
CA SER A 21 3.15 -9.40 -6.85
C SER A 21 4.55 -8.88 -6.52
N LEU A 22 4.73 -7.55 -6.51
CA LEU A 22 5.98 -6.92 -6.10
C LEU A 22 6.32 -7.24 -4.64
N LEU A 23 5.36 -7.12 -3.73
CA LEU A 23 5.58 -7.43 -2.32
C LEU A 23 5.98 -8.91 -2.14
N ALA A 24 5.26 -9.85 -2.76
CA ALA A 24 5.59 -11.28 -2.73
C ALA A 24 7.01 -11.56 -3.22
N ARG A 25 7.41 -10.97 -4.35
CA ARG A 25 8.78 -11.10 -4.90
C ARG A 25 9.84 -10.56 -3.93
N ARG A 26 9.54 -9.43 -3.29
CA ARG A 26 10.44 -8.77 -2.34
C ARG A 26 10.62 -9.59 -1.04
N LEU A 27 9.53 -10.15 -0.53
CA LEU A 27 9.56 -11.04 0.64
C LEU A 27 10.32 -12.33 0.32
N ARG A 28 10.12 -12.91 -0.86
CA ARG A 28 10.87 -14.09 -1.34
C ARG A 28 12.38 -13.85 -1.37
N GLY A 29 12.81 -12.65 -1.80
CA GLY A 29 14.21 -12.24 -1.77
C GLY A 29 14.82 -12.17 -0.36
N ARG A 30 14.00 -12.25 0.70
CA ARG A 30 14.42 -12.32 2.10
C ARG A 30 14.16 -13.69 2.74
N GLY A 31 13.86 -14.71 1.93
CA GLY A 31 13.55 -16.06 2.41
C GLY A 31 12.14 -16.22 2.98
N LEU A 32 11.23 -15.25 2.77
CA LEU A 32 9.83 -15.34 3.16
C LEU A 32 8.98 -15.72 1.94
N ASP A 33 8.58 -16.99 1.85
CA ASP A 33 7.74 -17.48 0.74
C ASP A 33 6.26 -17.16 0.98
N VAL A 34 5.88 -15.92 0.71
CA VAL A 34 4.49 -15.45 0.77
C VAL A 34 3.89 -15.46 -0.63
N LYS A 35 2.69 -16.03 -0.76
CA LYS A 35 1.94 -16.03 -2.02
C LYS A 35 1.25 -14.68 -2.22
N GLU A 36 1.22 -14.23 -3.48
CA GLU A 36 0.50 -13.03 -3.90
C GLU A 36 -0.97 -13.04 -3.45
N ALA A 37 -1.67 -14.15 -3.68
CA ALA A 37 -3.07 -14.30 -3.27
C ALA A 37 -3.29 -14.15 -1.75
N ALA A 38 -2.30 -14.52 -0.93
CA ALA A 38 -2.40 -14.34 0.53
C ALA A 38 -2.29 -12.86 0.92
N ILE A 39 -1.43 -12.10 0.21
CA ILE A 39 -1.33 -10.64 0.36
C ILE A 39 -2.64 -9.98 -0.09
N GLU A 40 -3.18 -10.37 -1.24
CA GLU A 40 -4.46 -9.83 -1.73
C GLU A 40 -5.60 -10.08 -0.74
N THR A 41 -5.68 -11.30 -0.18
CA THR A 41 -6.68 -11.66 0.82
C THR A 41 -6.54 -10.86 2.12
N ALA A 42 -5.30 -10.50 2.50
CA ALA A 42 -5.01 -9.76 3.72
C ALA A 42 -5.26 -8.25 3.62
N LEU A 43 -5.26 -7.69 2.40
CA LEU A 43 -5.37 -6.24 2.18
C LEU A 43 -6.61 -5.60 2.82
N PRO A 44 -7.84 -6.13 2.69
CA PRO A 44 -9.02 -5.48 3.27
C PRO A 44 -8.91 -5.31 4.79
N LYS A 45 -8.40 -6.32 5.50
CA LYS A 45 -8.20 -6.25 6.95
C LYS A 45 -7.11 -5.25 7.32
N ALA A 46 -6.01 -5.23 6.58
CA ALA A 46 -4.91 -4.29 6.82
C ALA A 46 -5.34 -2.82 6.63
N TRP A 47 -6.19 -2.56 5.64
CA TRP A 47 -6.80 -1.24 5.44
C TRP A 47 -7.78 -0.88 6.55
N ALA A 48 -8.61 -1.82 7.01
CA ALA A 48 -9.51 -1.57 8.14
C ALA A 48 -8.75 -1.17 9.42
N VAL A 49 -7.58 -1.78 9.67
CA VAL A 49 -6.69 -1.40 10.78
C VAL A 49 -6.14 0.01 10.59
N TYR A 50 -5.66 0.34 9.39
CA TYR A 50 -5.20 1.68 9.06
C TYR A 50 -6.28 2.74 9.30
N ASP A 51 -7.49 2.49 8.79
CA ASP A 51 -8.61 3.42 8.88
C ASP A 51 -9.03 3.67 10.34
N GLU A 52 -9.00 2.63 11.18
CA GLU A 52 -9.28 2.77 12.61
C GLU A 52 -8.23 3.65 13.32
N ILE A 53 -6.95 3.48 13.00
CA ILE A 53 -5.87 4.30 13.59
C ILE A 53 -6.01 5.75 13.16
N VAL A 54 -6.28 6.00 11.87
CA VAL A 54 -6.49 7.37 11.36
C VAL A 54 -7.71 8.01 12.01
N ARG A 55 -8.82 7.26 12.14
CA ARG A 55 -10.07 7.76 12.74
C ARG A 55 -9.94 8.06 14.23
N SER A 56 -9.23 7.22 14.96
CA SER A 56 -9.01 7.40 16.41
C SER A 56 -8.02 8.53 16.73
N GLY A 57 -7.30 9.06 15.74
CA GLY A 57 -6.29 10.10 15.93
C GLY A 57 -5.11 9.63 16.77
N ALA A 58 -4.90 8.32 16.89
CA ALA A 58 -3.86 7.74 17.72
C ALA A 58 -2.46 8.17 17.25
N ALA A 59 -1.57 8.44 18.21
CA ALA A 59 -0.17 8.71 17.91
C ALA A 59 0.52 7.44 17.35
N GLY A 60 1.21 7.55 16.22
CA GLY A 60 1.92 6.44 15.61
C GLY A 60 2.17 6.62 14.11
N HIS A 61 2.61 5.55 13.45
CA HIS A 61 2.76 5.49 11.99
C HIS A 61 1.73 4.51 11.42
N PRO A 62 0.51 4.96 11.04
CA PRO A 62 -0.56 4.08 10.52
C PRO A 62 -0.08 3.15 9.39
N TRP A 63 0.87 3.60 8.57
CA TRP A 63 1.51 2.81 7.53
C TRP A 63 2.29 1.60 8.03
N ARG A 64 2.97 1.69 9.18
CA ARG A 64 3.70 0.56 9.76
C ARG A 64 2.73 -0.49 10.30
N GLU A 65 1.64 -0.05 10.91
CA GLU A 65 0.57 -0.93 11.38
C GLU A 65 -0.14 -1.63 10.22
N LEU A 66 -0.39 -0.91 9.12
CA LEU A 66 -0.89 -1.51 7.88
C LEU A 66 0.05 -2.60 7.38
N MET A 67 1.37 -2.35 7.34
CA MET A 67 2.34 -3.35 6.91
C MET A 67 2.37 -4.56 7.86
N GLY A 68 2.31 -4.33 9.18
CA GLY A 68 2.26 -5.39 10.18
C GLY A 68 1.04 -6.28 10.02
N SER A 69 -0.14 -5.66 9.91
CA SER A 69 -1.42 -6.36 9.70
C SER A 69 -1.44 -7.13 8.38
N LEU A 70 -0.88 -6.55 7.31
CA LEU A 70 -0.77 -7.20 6.01
C LEU A 70 0.13 -8.45 6.07
N LEU A 71 1.30 -8.33 6.70
CA LEU A 71 2.24 -9.45 6.83
C LEU A 71 1.67 -10.57 7.71
N GLU A 72 0.97 -10.20 8.78
CA GLU A 72 0.22 -11.15 9.60
C GLU A 72 -0.83 -11.90 8.78
N GLY A 73 -1.72 -11.17 8.09
CA GLY A 73 -2.79 -11.77 7.29
C GLY A 73 -2.26 -12.62 6.13
N ALA A 74 -1.08 -12.28 5.61
CA ALA A 74 -0.42 -13.02 4.54
C ALA A 74 0.36 -14.26 5.04
N GLY A 75 0.37 -14.52 6.36
CA GLY A 75 0.97 -15.72 6.95
C GLY A 75 2.45 -15.61 7.26
N VAL A 76 3.02 -14.40 7.33
CA VAL A 76 4.41 -14.22 7.78
C VAL A 76 4.52 -14.63 9.26
N PRO A 77 5.49 -15.49 9.65
CA PRO A 77 5.64 -15.90 11.04
C PRO A 77 5.94 -14.70 11.93
N GLU A 78 5.37 -14.70 13.13
CA GLU A 78 5.45 -13.58 14.09
C GLU A 78 6.88 -13.09 14.32
N ALA A 79 7.83 -14.02 14.50
CA ALA A 79 9.25 -13.73 14.70
C ALA A 79 9.89 -12.88 13.59
N TYR A 80 9.32 -12.86 12.37
CA TYR A 80 9.82 -12.09 11.24
C TYR A 80 9.01 -10.81 10.96
N ARG A 81 7.83 -10.61 11.56
CA ARG A 81 6.94 -9.49 11.20
C ARG A 81 7.57 -8.13 11.51
N GLY A 82 7.98 -7.90 12.75
CA GLY A 82 8.61 -6.63 13.17
C GLY A 82 9.83 -6.24 12.33
N PRO A 83 10.85 -7.12 12.21
CA PRO A 83 12.01 -6.86 11.35
C PRO A 83 11.66 -6.62 9.88
N THR A 84 10.62 -7.29 9.37
CA THR A 84 10.16 -7.10 7.98
C THR A 84 9.45 -5.76 7.80
N VAL A 85 8.64 -5.31 8.78
CA VAL A 85 8.02 -3.97 8.76
C VAL A 85 9.10 -2.88 8.73
N GLU A 86 10.12 -2.95 9.59
CA GLU A 86 11.21 -1.96 9.60
C GLU A 86 11.94 -1.92 8.26
N TRP A 87 12.21 -3.09 7.69
CA TRP A 87 12.84 -3.17 6.37
C TRP A 87 11.95 -2.56 5.28
N LEU A 88 10.67 -2.94 5.20
CA LEU A 88 9.74 -2.40 4.21
C LEU A 88 9.62 -0.88 4.34
N TRP A 89 9.55 -0.37 5.57
CA TRP A 89 9.51 1.06 5.86
C TRP A 89 10.75 1.79 5.35
N SER A 90 11.95 1.30 5.68
CA SER A 90 13.21 1.89 5.23
C SER A 90 13.38 1.90 3.70
N GLU A 91 12.72 0.97 3.03
CA GLU A 91 12.81 0.79 1.59
C GLU A 91 11.76 1.58 0.79
N GLN A 92 10.73 2.13 1.43
CA GLN A 92 9.68 2.90 0.73
C GLN A 92 10.25 4.01 -0.18
N PRO A 93 11.24 4.83 0.26
CA PRO A 93 11.78 5.90 -0.59
C PRO A 93 12.47 5.39 -1.86
N ARG A 94 13.03 4.17 -1.82
CA ARG A 94 13.79 3.59 -2.95
C ARG A 94 12.93 2.71 -3.84
N LYS A 95 11.97 2.01 -3.23
CA LYS A 95 11.19 0.95 -3.83
C LYS A 95 9.76 1.01 -3.29
N ASN A 96 9.05 2.06 -3.71
CA ASN A 96 7.65 2.28 -3.38
C ASN A 96 6.80 1.05 -3.78
N LEU A 97 6.04 0.50 -2.83
CA LEU A 97 5.15 -0.64 -3.05
C LEU A 97 3.84 -0.26 -3.76
N TRP A 98 3.46 1.01 -3.72
CA TRP A 98 2.29 1.53 -4.45
C TRP A 98 2.66 1.75 -5.90
N ARG A 99 2.49 0.71 -6.73
CA ARG A 99 2.87 0.73 -8.14
C ARG A 99 1.86 0.07 -9.08
N ARG A 100 0.87 -0.66 -8.55
CA ARG A 100 -0.18 -1.27 -9.35
C ARG A 100 -1.19 -0.17 -9.74
N PRO A 101 -1.35 0.19 -11.02
CA PRO A 101 -2.27 1.25 -11.41
C PRO A 101 -3.68 0.99 -10.91
N VAL A 102 -4.33 2.02 -10.36
CA VAL A 102 -5.77 1.94 -10.07
C VAL A 102 -6.52 1.90 -11.41
N PRO A 103 -7.39 0.90 -11.65
CA PRO A 103 -8.10 0.78 -12.92
C PRO A 103 -8.82 2.06 -13.30
N GLY A 104 -8.63 2.50 -14.55
CA GLY A 104 -9.28 3.70 -15.09
C GLY A 104 -8.58 5.04 -14.77
N MET A 105 -7.70 5.13 -13.76
CA MET A 105 -7.14 6.43 -13.39
C MET A 105 -6.27 7.07 -14.46
N PHE A 106 -5.50 6.30 -15.21
CA PHE A 106 -4.72 6.87 -16.33
C PHE A 106 -5.61 7.46 -17.42
N ARG A 107 -6.79 6.86 -17.68
CA ARG A 107 -7.75 7.44 -18.61
C ARG A 107 -8.24 8.79 -18.08
N ILE A 108 -8.63 8.84 -16.81
CA ILE A 108 -9.09 10.08 -16.16
C ILE A 108 -8.02 11.16 -16.23
N CYS A 109 -6.75 10.83 -15.95
CA CYS A 109 -5.66 11.81 -16.06
C CYS A 109 -5.51 12.38 -17.48
N VAL A 110 -5.61 11.53 -18.50
CA VAL A 110 -5.54 11.96 -19.92
C VAL A 110 -6.74 12.84 -20.29
N ASP A 111 -7.93 12.51 -19.79
CA ASP A 111 -9.14 13.28 -20.08
C ASP A 111 -9.08 14.66 -19.39
N LEU A 112 -8.55 14.73 -18.17
CA LEU A 112 -8.35 15.99 -17.43
C LEU A 112 -7.27 16.89 -18.03
N GLU A 113 -6.23 16.33 -18.63
CA GLU A 113 -5.19 17.11 -19.35
C GLU A 113 -5.74 17.79 -20.61
N ARG A 114 -6.79 17.22 -21.21
CA ARG A 114 -7.36 17.66 -22.49
C ARG A 114 -8.58 18.58 -22.36
N ALA A 115 -9.11 18.73 -21.15
CA ALA A 115 -10.28 19.53 -20.81
C ALA A 115 -9.90 21.00 -20.55
#